data_AF-A0A355B6A2-F1
#
_entry.id   AF-A0A355B6A2-F1
#
_cell.length_a   1.000
_cell.length_b   1.000
_cell.length_c   1.000
_cell.angle_alpha   90.00
_cell.angle_beta   90.00
_cell.angle_gamma   90.00
#
_symmetry.space_group_name_H-M   'P 1'
#
loop_
_entity.id
_entity.type
_entity.pdbx_description
1 polymer ?
#
loop_
_entity_poly.entity_id
_entity_poly.type
_entity_poly.pdbx_seq_one_letter_code
_entity_poly.pdbx_strand_id
1 'polypeptide(L)'
;MICHRYHIDRKISGPERYHLAEALEDEYIPLTAQVPIWELAEKIRAGHFHFEHESDEPLEEFDRNFEALSAYLPQIVKGFHAQERIEETPRLIEARKILARRGEVVSIPLRLPPSRLLNDLDPDAEDIGHIESVWAEYPLWFQDGMRRKFPYLRRL
;
A
#
# COMPACT_ATOMS: atom_id res chain seq x y z
N MET A 1 -1.89 13.01 -20.48
CA MET A 1 -2.39 13.30 -19.12
C MET A 1 -1.73 12.34 -18.13
N ILE A 2 -1.54 12.70 -16.86
CA ILE A 2 -1.09 11.76 -15.83
C ILE A 2 -2.33 11.26 -15.07
N CYS A 3 -2.39 9.98 -14.77
CA CYS A 3 -3.41 9.36 -13.95
C CYS A 3 -2.74 8.63 -12.79
N HIS A 4 -3.21 8.89 -11.58
CA HIS A 4 -2.82 8.23 -10.35
C HIS A 4 -3.84 7.13 -10.02
N ARG A 5 -3.36 5.90 -9.85
CA ARG A 5 -4.17 4.75 -9.48
C ARG A 5 -3.77 4.26 -8.10
N TYR A 6 -4.75 4.02 -7.25
CA TYR A 6 -4.58 3.55 -5.88
C TYR A 6 -5.32 2.23 -5.69
N HIS A 7 -4.69 1.27 -5.04
CA HIS A 7 -5.30 -0.03 -4.77
C HIS A 7 -4.94 -0.55 -3.38
N ILE A 8 -5.97 -0.91 -2.61
CA ILE A 8 -5.86 -1.64 -1.35
C ILE A 8 -6.88 -2.76 -1.39
N ASP A 9 -6.43 -3.99 -1.16
CA ASP A 9 -7.31 -5.15 -1.01
C ASP A 9 -6.86 -5.98 0.19
N ARG A 10 -7.71 -6.04 1.21
CA ARG A 10 -7.40 -6.69 2.47
C ARG A 10 -8.58 -7.44 3.06
N LYS A 11 -8.40 -8.75 3.23
CA LYS A 11 -9.26 -9.57 4.08
C LYS A 11 -8.88 -9.37 5.55
N ILE A 12 -9.89 -9.12 6.37
CA ILE A 12 -9.77 -8.90 7.81
C ILE A 12 -10.62 -9.97 8.50
N SER A 13 -9.97 -10.78 9.32
CA SER A 13 -10.59 -11.86 10.08
C SER A 13 -10.63 -11.51 11.56
N GLY A 14 -11.43 -12.24 12.35
CA GLY A 14 -11.41 -12.14 13.81
C GLY A 14 -12.01 -10.84 14.38
N PRO A 15 -11.79 -10.59 15.69
CA PRO A 15 -12.26 -9.40 16.39
C PRO A 15 -11.66 -8.09 15.86
N GLU A 16 -10.55 -8.17 15.12
CA GLU A 16 -9.85 -7.03 14.52
C GLU A 16 -10.76 -6.19 13.62
N ARG A 17 -11.77 -6.80 12.98
CA ARG A 17 -12.76 -6.09 12.16
C ARG A 17 -13.51 -5.02 12.94
N TYR A 18 -13.91 -5.36 14.18
CA TYR A 18 -14.69 -4.45 15.01
C TYR A 18 -13.78 -3.39 15.62
N HIS A 19 -12.64 -3.79 16.17
CA HIS A 19 -11.68 -2.85 16.75
C HIS A 19 -11.17 -1.82 15.73
N LEU A 20 -10.84 -2.26 14.51
CA LEU A 20 -10.42 -1.35 13.46
C LEU A 20 -11.59 -0.43 13.05
N ALA A 21 -12.77 -0.97 12.78
CA ALA A 21 -13.91 -0.13 12.36
C ALA A 21 -14.28 0.93 13.39
N GLU A 22 -14.24 0.61 14.69
CA GLU A 22 -14.46 1.57 15.77
C GLU A 22 -13.34 2.61 15.84
N ALA A 23 -12.08 2.18 15.78
CA ALA A 23 -10.95 3.09 15.83
C ALA A 23 -10.94 4.12 14.69
N LEU A 24 -11.29 3.69 13.47
CA LEU A 24 -11.30 4.59 12.32
C LEU A 24 -12.38 5.67 12.41
N GLU A 25 -13.43 5.51 13.23
CA GLU A 25 -14.44 6.56 13.46
C GLU A 25 -13.85 7.76 14.24
N ASP A 26 -12.83 7.53 15.06
CA ASP A 26 -12.17 8.54 15.89
C ASP A 26 -10.83 9.05 15.31
N GLU A 27 -10.30 8.41 14.27
CA GLU A 27 -9.04 8.78 13.62
C GLU A 27 -9.22 9.62 12.35
N TYR A 28 -8.29 10.56 12.13
CA TYR A 28 -8.18 11.22 10.83
C TYR A 28 -7.49 10.30 9.83
N ILE A 29 -8.23 9.90 8.79
CA ILE A 29 -7.74 9.03 7.72
C ILE A 29 -7.89 9.78 6.40
N PRO A 30 -6.80 10.10 5.67
CA PRO A 30 -6.88 10.83 4.41
C PRO A 30 -7.85 10.23 3.38
N LEU A 31 -8.02 8.90 3.32
CA LEU A 31 -9.00 8.21 2.45
C LEU A 31 -10.45 8.68 2.65
N THR A 32 -10.78 9.27 3.79
CA THR A 32 -12.14 9.75 4.08
C THR A 32 -12.56 10.94 3.23
N ALA A 33 -11.62 11.61 2.56
CA ALA A 33 -11.95 12.63 1.56
C ALA A 33 -12.55 12.03 0.27
N GLN A 34 -12.42 10.70 0.06
CA GLN A 34 -12.83 9.99 -1.16
C GLN A 34 -13.95 8.99 -0.87
N VAL A 35 -13.89 8.33 0.30
CA VAL A 35 -14.89 7.35 0.73
C VAL A 35 -15.37 7.71 2.14
N PRO A 36 -16.67 7.95 2.36
CA PRO A 36 -17.18 8.27 3.69
C PRO A 36 -16.79 7.23 4.73
N ILE A 37 -16.45 7.70 5.94
CA ILE A 37 -15.94 6.83 7.01
C ILE A 37 -16.88 5.67 7.36
N TRP A 38 -18.20 5.91 7.32
CA TRP A 38 -19.20 4.89 7.62
C TRP A 38 -19.17 3.73 6.60
N GLU A 39 -18.96 4.02 5.31
CA GLU A 39 -18.88 3.00 4.25
C GLU A 39 -17.61 2.16 4.42
N LEU A 40 -16.52 2.82 4.80
CA LEU A 40 -15.23 2.21 5.08
C LEU A 40 -15.32 1.26 6.28
N ALA A 41 -15.96 1.70 7.36
CA ALA A 41 -16.22 0.92 8.56
C ALA A 41 -17.13 -0.29 8.28
N GLU A 42 -18.19 -0.14 7.47
CA GLU A 42 -19.07 -1.25 7.08
C GLU A 42 -18.31 -2.35 6.31
N LYS A 43 -17.48 -1.97 5.34
CA LYS A 43 -16.63 -2.91 4.57
C LYS A 43 -15.65 -3.65 5.49
N ILE A 44 -15.02 -2.94 6.42
CA ILE A 44 -14.12 -3.55 7.41
C ILE A 44 -14.86 -4.53 8.32
N ARG A 45 -16.05 -4.17 8.83
CA ARG A 45 -16.90 -5.07 9.65
C ARG A 45 -17.31 -6.31 8.87
N ALA A 46 -17.61 -6.17 7.57
CA ALA A 46 -17.88 -7.30 6.68
C ALA A 46 -16.65 -8.22 6.48
N GLY A 47 -15.46 -7.79 6.87
CA GLY A 47 -14.21 -8.54 6.83
C GLY A 47 -13.42 -8.37 5.54
N HIS A 48 -13.75 -7.35 4.75
CA HIS A 48 -13.06 -7.07 3.50
C HIS A 48 -12.94 -5.56 3.28
N PHE A 49 -11.73 -5.04 3.42
CA PHE A 49 -11.40 -3.68 3.08
C PHE A 49 -10.86 -3.63 1.65
N HIS A 50 -11.63 -3.05 0.74
CA HIS A 50 -11.27 -2.84 -0.65
C HIS A 50 -11.42 -1.38 -1.03
N PHE A 51 -10.36 -0.82 -1.61
CA PHE A 51 -10.30 0.56 -2.09
C PHE A 51 -9.60 0.59 -3.44
N GLU A 52 -10.28 1.13 -4.45
CA GLU A 52 -9.73 1.46 -5.76
C GLU A 52 -10.13 2.89 -6.10
N HIS A 53 -9.16 3.69 -6.55
CA HIS A 53 -9.40 5.07 -6.91
C HIS A 53 -8.47 5.54 -8.02
N GLU A 54 -9.00 6.40 -8.88
CA GLU A 54 -8.29 7.05 -9.98
C GLU A 54 -8.43 8.56 -9.84
N SER A 55 -7.32 9.28 -10.00
CA SER A 55 -7.28 10.74 -9.90
C SER A 55 -6.25 11.33 -10.87
N ASP A 56 -6.46 12.55 -11.35
CA ASP A 56 -5.48 13.32 -12.12
C ASP A 56 -4.44 14.00 -11.23
N GLU A 57 -4.78 14.27 -9.97
CA GLU A 57 -3.88 14.75 -8.93
C GLU A 57 -3.56 13.64 -7.90
N PRO A 58 -2.37 13.65 -7.27
CA PRO A 58 -2.04 12.68 -6.24
C PRO A 58 -2.92 12.89 -4.99
N LEU A 59 -3.43 11.80 -4.43
CA LEU A 59 -4.03 11.83 -3.10
C LEU A 59 -2.97 12.21 -2.07
N GLU A 60 -3.15 13.38 -1.47
CA GLU A 60 -2.28 13.85 -0.38
C GLU A 60 -2.29 12.84 0.77
N GLU A 61 -1.12 12.61 1.35
CA GLU A 61 -0.96 11.75 2.51
C GLU A 61 -1.45 10.30 2.36
N PHE A 62 -1.53 9.77 1.12
CA PHE A 62 -2.02 8.42 0.88
C PHE A 62 -1.31 7.35 1.74
N ASP A 63 0.01 7.47 1.93
CA ASP A 63 0.81 6.55 2.73
C ASP A 63 0.43 6.61 4.24
N ARG A 64 -0.08 7.75 4.76
CA ARG A 64 -0.51 7.89 6.17
C ARG A 64 -1.75 7.06 6.51
N ASN A 65 -2.57 6.71 5.52
CA ASN A 65 -3.68 5.77 5.73
C ASN A 65 -3.19 4.43 6.28
N PHE A 66 -1.99 4.00 5.88
CA PHE A 66 -1.43 2.72 6.27
C PHE A 66 -0.87 2.73 7.69
N GLU A 67 -0.49 3.90 8.22
CA GLU A 67 -0.10 4.07 9.63
C GLU A 67 -1.29 3.71 10.54
N ALA A 68 -2.41 4.41 10.36
CA ALA A 68 -3.68 4.17 11.05
C ALA A 68 -4.14 2.70 10.90
N LEU A 69 -4.29 2.22 9.67
CA LEU A 69 -4.77 0.86 9.41
C LEU A 69 -3.87 -0.22 10.04
N SER A 70 -2.55 -0.03 10.03
CA SER A 70 -1.61 -1.02 10.57
C SER A 70 -1.42 -0.96 12.08
N ALA A 71 -1.89 0.10 12.75
CA ALA A 71 -1.89 0.20 14.21
C ALA A 71 -2.88 -0.81 14.83
N TYR A 72 -4.02 -1.03 14.18
CA TYR A 72 -5.08 -1.91 14.67
C TYR A 72 -5.07 -3.32 14.07
N LEU A 73 -4.28 -3.53 13.01
CA LEU A 73 -4.14 -4.84 12.37
C LEU A 73 -2.82 -5.52 12.78
N PRO A 74 -2.84 -6.76 13.31
CA PRO A 74 -1.63 -7.47 13.72
C PRO A 74 -0.77 -7.92 12.53
N GLN A 75 -1.36 -7.95 11.33
CA GLN A 75 -0.73 -8.38 10.08
C GLN A 75 -0.24 -7.18 9.28
N ILE A 76 0.70 -7.42 8.35
CA ILE A 76 1.16 -6.38 7.43
C ILE A 76 0.01 -5.93 6.53
N VAL A 77 -0.22 -4.61 6.49
CA VAL A 77 -1.13 -3.96 5.54
C VAL A 77 -0.35 -3.65 4.27
N LYS A 78 -0.94 -3.94 3.11
CA LYS A 78 -0.31 -3.77 1.79
C LYS A 78 -1.23 -2.94 0.91
N GLY A 79 -0.66 -2.03 0.14
CA GLY A 79 -1.35 -1.32 -0.92
C GLY A 79 -0.40 -0.85 -2.00
N PHE A 80 -0.96 -0.24 -3.03
CA PHE A 80 -0.23 0.16 -4.22
C PHE A 80 -0.66 1.55 -4.67
N HIS A 81 0.30 2.28 -5.20
CA HIS A 81 0.07 3.50 -5.92
C HIS A 81 0.87 3.45 -7.23
N ALA A 82 0.22 3.74 -8.33
CA ALA A 82 0.79 3.78 -9.66
C ALA A 82 0.50 5.11 -10.36
N GLN A 83 1.46 5.55 -11.16
CA GLN A 83 1.31 6.70 -12.05
C GLN A 83 1.35 6.22 -13.49
N GLU A 84 0.32 6.57 -14.25
CA GLU A 84 0.16 6.22 -15.65
C GLU A 84 0.14 7.47 -16.52
N ARG A 85 0.81 7.41 -17.68
CA ARG A 85 0.62 8.39 -18.74
C ARG A 85 -0.52 7.92 -19.63
N ILE A 86 -1.58 8.72 -19.69
CA ILE A 86 -2.69 8.53 -20.62
C ILE A 86 -2.33 9.23 -21.94
N GLU A 87 -1.99 8.41 -22.93
CA GLU A 87 -1.70 8.73 -24.34
C GLU A 87 -2.28 7.61 -25.23
N GLU A 88 -2.09 7.65 -26.56
CA GLU A 88 -2.65 6.63 -27.49
C GLU A 88 -2.35 5.18 -27.06
N THR A 89 -1.21 4.98 -26.40
CA THR A 89 -0.87 3.75 -25.69
C THR A 89 -0.56 4.11 -24.23
N PRO A 90 -1.44 3.81 -23.27
CA PRO A 90 -1.18 4.05 -21.85
C PRO A 90 0.14 3.40 -21.42
N ARG A 91 0.88 4.09 -20.56
CA ARG A 91 2.14 3.56 -20.01
C ARG A 91 2.24 3.80 -18.51
N LEU A 92 2.71 2.80 -17.78
CA LEU A 92 3.12 2.95 -16.39
C LEU A 92 4.43 3.77 -16.32
N ILE A 93 4.45 4.81 -15.49
CA ILE A 93 5.62 5.69 -15.25
C ILE A 93 6.31 5.29 -13.95
N GLU A 94 5.53 5.11 -12.90
CA GLU A 94 5.98 4.79 -11.55
C GLU A 94 4.98 3.82 -10.94
N ALA A 95 5.45 2.88 -10.13
CA ALA A 95 4.60 2.17 -9.20
C ALA A 95 5.35 1.94 -7.90
N ARG A 96 4.63 2.04 -6.80
CA ARG A 96 5.14 1.79 -5.46
C ARG A 96 4.22 0.82 -4.73
N LYS A 97 4.84 -0.02 -3.93
CA LYS A 97 4.17 -0.87 -2.95
C LYS A 97 4.37 -0.24 -1.59
N ILE A 98 3.26 -0.03 -0.90
CA ILE A 98 3.23 0.50 0.46
C ILE A 98 2.98 -0.69 1.38
N LEU A 99 3.84 -0.83 2.39
CA LEU A 99 3.73 -1.83 3.43
C LEU A 99 3.66 -1.11 4.77
N ALA A 100 2.77 -1.54 5.65
CA ALA A 100 2.74 -1.02 7.00
C ALA A 100 2.51 -2.09 8.05
N ARG A 101 3.10 -1.86 9.22
CA ARG A 101 3.00 -2.75 10.37
C ARG A 101 3.15 -1.94 11.65
N ARG A 102 2.17 -2.03 12.55
CA ARG A 102 2.22 -1.40 13.89
C ARG A 102 2.52 0.11 13.83
N GLY A 103 1.90 0.80 12.86
CA GLY A 103 2.10 2.24 12.63
C GLY A 103 3.32 2.60 11.79
N GLU A 104 4.29 1.69 11.60
CA GLU A 104 5.44 1.96 10.72
C GLU A 104 5.06 1.73 9.26
N VAL A 105 5.39 2.68 8.38
CA VAL A 105 5.09 2.64 6.94
C VAL A 105 6.38 2.61 6.12
N VAL A 106 6.42 1.74 5.11
CA VAL A 106 7.52 1.62 4.14
C VAL A 106 6.93 1.70 2.73
N SER A 107 7.45 2.62 1.93
CA SER A 107 7.07 2.81 0.52
C SER A 107 8.24 2.36 -0.36
N ILE A 108 7.99 1.44 -1.29
CA ILE A 108 9.05 0.77 -2.06
C ILE A 108 8.72 0.88 -3.54
N PRO A 109 9.63 1.39 -4.38
CA PRO A 109 9.44 1.36 -5.81
C PRO A 109 9.37 -0.09 -6.31
N LEU A 110 8.46 -0.33 -7.23
CA LEU A 110 8.30 -1.61 -7.89
C LEU A 110 9.07 -1.59 -9.21
N ARG A 111 9.64 -2.75 -9.55
CA ARG A 111 10.30 -2.91 -10.83
C ARG A 111 9.23 -3.00 -11.91
N LEU A 112 9.17 -1.99 -12.77
CA LEU A 112 8.17 -1.94 -13.83
C LEU A 112 8.58 -2.88 -14.98
N PRO A 113 7.74 -3.86 -15.35
CA PRO A 113 7.97 -4.63 -16.57
C PRO A 113 7.82 -3.71 -17.80
N PRO A 114 8.31 -4.14 -18.98
CA PRO A 114 8.06 -3.43 -20.23
C PRO A 114 6.57 -3.40 -20.64
N SER A 115 5.72 -4.21 -19.99
CA SER A 115 4.26 -4.23 -20.22
C SER A 115 3.55 -3.08 -19.49
N ARG A 116 2.39 -2.70 -20.02
CA ARG A 116 1.97 -1.30 -20.11
C ARG A 116 0.96 -0.85 -19.05
N LEU A 117 0.37 -1.77 -18.27
CA LEU A 117 -0.78 -1.49 -17.39
C LEU A 117 -0.56 -1.96 -15.94
N LEU A 118 -1.23 -1.31 -14.99
CA LEU A 118 -1.22 -1.69 -13.57
C LEU A 118 -1.63 -3.15 -13.32
N ASN A 119 -2.56 -3.69 -14.12
CA ASN A 119 -3.05 -5.07 -13.97
C ASN A 119 -1.98 -6.13 -14.27
N ASP A 120 -0.91 -5.76 -14.98
CA ASP A 120 0.22 -6.63 -15.29
C ASP A 120 1.35 -6.50 -14.25
N LEU A 121 1.20 -5.63 -13.26
CA LEU A 121 2.22 -5.40 -12.26
C LEU A 121 2.27 -6.58 -11.30
N ASP A 122 3.40 -7.30 -11.28
CA ASP A 122 3.65 -8.31 -10.27
C ASP A 122 3.75 -7.63 -8.89
N PRO A 123 2.80 -7.87 -7.98
CA PRO A 123 2.76 -7.22 -6.67
C PRO A 123 3.95 -7.63 -5.77
N ASP A 124 4.76 -8.58 -6.22
CA ASP A 124 5.97 -9.10 -5.57
C ASP A 124 7.26 -8.77 -6.34
N ALA A 125 7.20 -7.97 -7.43
CA ALA A 125 8.38 -7.50 -8.16
C ALA A 125 9.00 -6.25 -7.52
N GLU A 126 9.65 -6.43 -6.37
CA GLU A 126 10.38 -5.34 -5.73
C GLU A 126 11.60 -4.89 -6.54
N ASP A 127 11.89 -3.59 -6.54
CA ASP A 127 13.20 -3.08 -7.00
C ASP A 127 14.26 -3.35 -5.92
N ILE A 128 14.88 -4.52 -5.99
CA ILE A 128 15.92 -4.90 -5.02
C ILE A 128 17.14 -3.99 -5.10
N GLY A 129 17.48 -3.47 -6.28
CA GLY A 129 18.62 -2.55 -6.42
C GLY A 129 18.41 -1.29 -5.60
N HIS A 130 17.19 -0.74 -5.63
CA HIS A 130 16.81 0.36 -4.76
C HIS A 130 16.85 -0.04 -3.28
N ILE A 131 16.24 -1.17 -2.91
CA ILE A 131 16.18 -1.63 -1.51
C ILE A 131 17.58 -1.80 -0.90
N GLU A 132 18.54 -2.36 -1.65
CA GLU A 132 19.91 -2.50 -1.18
C GLU A 132 20.58 -1.13 -0.97
N SER A 133 20.29 -0.14 -1.82
CA SER A 133 20.92 1.19 -1.77
C SER A 133 20.56 2.01 -0.52
N VAL A 134 19.37 1.79 0.05
CA VAL A 134 18.86 2.50 1.24
C VAL A 134 18.58 1.53 2.40
N TRP A 135 19.22 0.36 2.40
CA TRP A 135 18.92 -0.74 3.32
C TRP A 135 18.85 -0.34 4.79
N ALA A 136 19.82 0.47 5.24
CA ALA A 136 19.95 0.90 6.62
C ALA A 136 18.82 1.83 7.10
N GLU A 137 18.06 2.43 6.18
CA GLU A 137 16.97 3.36 6.48
C GLU A 137 15.66 2.63 6.77
N TYR A 138 15.54 1.36 6.36
CA TYR A 138 14.31 0.60 6.59
C TYR A 138 14.19 0.07 8.02
N PRO A 139 12.96 -0.05 8.55
CA PRO A 139 12.72 -0.63 9.86
C PRO A 139 13.09 -2.11 9.90
N LEU A 140 13.48 -2.60 11.09
CA LEU A 140 13.98 -3.96 11.28
C LEU A 140 12.99 -5.04 10.83
N TRP A 141 11.69 -4.83 11.05
CA TRP A 141 10.68 -5.80 10.62
C TRP A 141 10.64 -5.97 9.10
N PHE A 142 10.89 -4.89 8.36
CA PHE A 142 10.93 -4.93 6.91
C PHE A 142 12.19 -5.64 6.44
N GLN A 143 13.35 -5.28 7.02
CA GLN A 143 14.63 -5.95 6.74
C GLN A 143 14.53 -7.46 7.00
N ASP A 144 13.94 -7.87 8.12
CA ASP A 144 13.74 -9.28 8.46
C ASP A 144 12.81 -9.99 7.47
N GLY A 145 11.74 -9.32 7.03
CA GLY A 145 10.85 -9.82 5.98
C GLY A 145 11.60 -10.02 4.66
N MET A 146 12.39 -9.05 4.25
CA MET A 146 13.19 -9.09 3.03
C MET A 146 14.29 -10.15 3.08
N ARG A 147 14.96 -10.36 4.22
CA ARG A 147 15.93 -11.45 4.41
C ARG A 147 15.32 -12.85 4.38
N ARG A 148 14.02 -12.97 4.66
CA ARG A 148 13.27 -14.23 4.50
C ARG A 148 12.88 -14.45 3.04
N LYS A 149 12.39 -13.42 2.36
CA LYS A 149 12.01 -13.48 0.93
C LYS A 149 13.23 -13.64 0.01
N PHE A 150 14.32 -12.93 0.30
CA PHE A 150 15.57 -12.91 -0.45
C PHE A 150 16.76 -13.22 0.48
N PRO A 151 17.11 -14.51 0.66
CA PRO A 151 18.13 -14.92 1.62
C PRO A 151 19.52 -14.28 1.44
N TYR A 152 19.87 -13.84 0.22
CA TYR A 152 21.16 -13.18 -0.04
C TYR A 152 21.28 -11.79 0.63
N LEU A 153 20.15 -11.16 0.99
CA LEU A 153 20.15 -9.89 1.73
C LEU A 153 20.63 -10.03 3.18
N ARG A 154 20.84 -11.25 3.70
CA ARG A 154 21.41 -11.47 5.05
C ARG A 154 22.85 -10.96 5.20
N ARG A 155 23.52 -10.66 4.08
CA ARG A 155 24.86 -10.05 4.06
C ARG A 155 24.87 -8.55 4.42
N LEU A 156 23.70 -7.90 4.30
CA LEU A 156 23.44 -6.51 4.63
C LEU A 156 22.80 -6.43 6.01
#